data_AF-A0A7S6MW68-F1
#
_entry.id   AF-A0A7S6MW68-F1
#
_cell.length_a   1.000
_cell.length_b   1.000
_cell.length_c   1.000
_cell.angle_alpha   90.00
_cell.angle_beta   90.00
_cell.angle_gamma   90.00
#
_symmetry.space_group_name_H-M   'P 1'
#
loop_
_entity.id
_entity.type
_entity.pdbx_description
1 polymer ?
#
loop_
_entity_poly.entity_id
_entity_poly.type
_entity_poly.pdbx_seq_one_letter_code
_entity_poly.pdbx_strand_id
1 'polypeptide(L)'
;MKIGIIGLGPVGMILAVHLKEAGCEVLLCDTDRIKLNLIRSEGIRLENVIEKHERFSNLYGSAAELLNENPDYVFVAIKTYQVSDLLKDVPAGNTSIFISAQNGIDVEHMYAKVLGEHRTCRMVINYAGNLKASNVVRVTFFNPPNYIAPLDDAEKRHAEAIAELLNSVNLTTESVRPFDLTKYTWQKTILNSSLSALCGIGRLTMAEAMAFPDSIELIEQIIVEAVEVAEAEKIRFPDDFVRNCLRYLKKAGHHFPSLAVDLMNNKLTEIDYMNGKIVEYGRKHYVRTSLNLSMVNMVKAMTQKNLITQMNGNTATAGSKINLVHQTGKPKGNCFLGIDLGSSYTKFTLVDEDENVVFRYILKTLNRDKIAAKHIINALHDEFPIAYSCATGYGRKNFVDADIAKTEINCAAVGVNKYLKGEKNILDIGGEDIKLIRCDTDGLVENFYLNDKCAAGTGAFLVEIAERAGIDVKEMSQLASQSDYKQELNSFCTVFAKTEIMKWVFDGLPIENLAKGIYLSIVNRVAKMKIDPGVPIVMIGGVASIHPYLTKMLEHKFNQPVTVLEHPQYTVSLGAALIAKEQFQHVVTTQVLTRTEQQEV
;
A
#
# COMPACT_ATOMS: atom_id res chain seq x y z
N MET A 1 22.12 -21.65 20.27
CA MET A 1 21.44 -22.08 19.01
C MET A 1 21.39 -20.88 18.10
N LYS A 2 21.82 -21.06 16.84
CA LYS A 2 21.76 -20.05 15.79
C LYS A 2 20.49 -20.28 14.98
N ILE A 3 19.58 -19.31 14.93
CA ILE A 3 18.26 -19.46 14.31
C ILE A 3 18.03 -18.37 13.27
N GLY A 4 17.75 -18.80 12.04
CA GLY A 4 17.32 -17.94 10.94
C GLY A 4 15.81 -17.71 10.93
N ILE A 5 15.39 -16.51 10.56
CA ILE A 5 13.99 -16.18 10.29
C ILE A 5 13.90 -15.45 8.96
N ILE A 6 13.19 -16.05 8.00
CA ILE A 6 13.00 -15.50 6.66
C ILE A 6 11.55 -15.03 6.52
N GLY A 7 11.37 -13.73 6.37
CA GLY A 7 10.07 -13.05 6.29
C GLY A 7 9.67 -12.40 7.61
N LEU A 8 9.83 -11.08 7.70
CA LEU A 8 9.52 -10.30 8.90
C LEU A 8 8.16 -9.63 8.75
N GLY A 9 7.13 -10.45 8.52
CA GLY A 9 5.74 -10.07 8.78
C GLY A 9 5.39 -10.22 10.27
N PRO A 10 4.12 -10.05 10.66
CA PRO A 10 3.68 -10.25 12.04
C PRO A 10 4.15 -11.58 12.65
N VAL A 11 4.04 -12.69 11.90
CA VAL A 11 4.44 -14.02 12.38
C VAL A 11 5.93 -14.10 12.66
N GLY A 12 6.76 -13.73 11.69
CA GLY A 12 8.22 -13.80 11.81
C GLY A 12 8.76 -12.87 12.90
N MET A 13 8.19 -11.67 13.05
CA MET A 13 8.57 -10.74 14.12
C MET A 13 8.21 -11.24 15.52
N ILE A 14 7.04 -11.85 15.69
CA ILE A 14 6.65 -12.45 16.97
C ILE A 14 7.61 -13.61 17.30
N LEU A 15 7.94 -14.49 16.35
CA LEU A 15 8.95 -15.54 16.56
C LEU A 15 10.31 -14.96 16.91
N ALA A 16 10.77 -13.95 16.17
CA ALA A 16 12.08 -13.31 16.37
C ALA A 16 12.28 -12.83 17.80
N VAL A 17 11.30 -12.12 18.34
CA VAL A 17 11.36 -11.56 19.69
C VAL A 17 11.42 -12.68 20.74
N HIS A 18 10.56 -13.70 20.63
CA HIS A 18 10.56 -14.80 21.60
C HIS A 18 11.85 -15.64 21.53
N LEU A 19 12.34 -15.95 20.32
CA LEU A 19 13.58 -16.72 20.16
C LEU A 19 14.80 -15.94 20.67
N LYS A 20 14.79 -14.61 20.51
CA LYS A 20 15.86 -13.74 21.03
C LYS A 20 15.85 -13.70 22.55
N GLU A 21 14.68 -13.51 23.15
CA GLU A 21 14.48 -13.55 24.60
C GLU A 21 14.85 -14.92 25.19
N ALA A 22 14.64 -16.01 24.44
CA ALA A 22 15.04 -17.37 24.83
C ALA A 22 16.57 -17.58 24.75
N GLY A 23 17.34 -16.54 24.44
CA GLY A 23 18.80 -16.55 24.42
C GLY A 23 19.42 -17.03 23.11
N CYS A 24 18.64 -17.14 22.02
CA CYS A 24 19.19 -17.58 20.73
C CYS A 24 19.95 -16.47 19.99
N GLU A 25 20.91 -16.88 19.18
CA GLU A 25 21.49 -16.01 18.16
C GLU A 25 20.53 -15.97 16.96
N VAL A 26 19.74 -14.90 16.85
CA VAL A 26 18.69 -14.77 15.83
C VAL A 26 19.19 -13.97 14.63
N LEU A 27 19.12 -14.58 13.45
CA LEU A 27 19.41 -13.99 12.15
C LEU A 27 18.08 -13.66 11.48
N LEU A 28 17.89 -12.42 11.05
CA LEU A 28 16.66 -11.98 10.42
C LEU A 28 16.87 -11.63 8.95
N CYS A 29 15.95 -12.06 8.10
CA CYS A 29 15.94 -11.74 6.69
C CYS A 29 14.58 -11.20 6.25
N ASP A 30 14.61 -10.06 5.56
CA ASP A 30 13.47 -9.51 4.84
C ASP A 30 13.98 -8.74 3.61
N THR A 31 13.19 -8.72 2.54
CA THR A 31 13.54 -7.96 1.33
C THR A 31 13.35 -6.45 1.52
N ASP A 32 12.57 -6.03 2.52
CA ASP A 32 12.33 -4.63 2.84
C ASP A 32 13.50 -4.04 3.64
N ARG A 33 14.38 -3.31 2.95
CA ARG A 33 15.54 -2.65 3.56
C ARG A 33 15.16 -1.57 4.58
N ILE A 34 14.02 -0.89 4.40
CA ILE A 34 13.54 0.13 5.35
C ILE A 34 13.21 -0.55 6.66
N LYS A 35 12.48 -1.67 6.59
CA LYS A 35 12.18 -2.51 7.74
C LYS A 35 13.45 -2.98 8.45
N LEU A 36 14.43 -3.52 7.71
CA LEU A 36 15.67 -3.99 8.31
C LEU A 36 16.44 -2.86 9.00
N ASN A 37 16.54 -1.68 8.40
CA ASN A 37 17.20 -0.54 9.03
C ASN A 37 16.52 -0.12 10.33
N LEU A 38 15.19 -0.10 10.35
CA LEU A 38 14.43 0.25 11.54
C LEU A 38 14.59 -0.80 12.66
N ILE A 39 14.61 -2.09 12.29
CA ILE A 39 14.91 -3.16 13.23
C ILE A 39 16.35 -3.05 13.76
N ARG A 40 17.31 -2.61 12.93
CA ARG A 40 18.70 -2.39 13.35
C ARG A 40 18.82 -1.29 14.39
N SER A 41 18.14 -0.17 14.19
CA SER A 41 18.22 1.00 15.08
C SER A 41 17.39 0.84 16.34
N GLU A 42 16.18 0.31 16.21
CA GLU A 42 15.18 0.32 17.28
C GLU A 42 14.83 -1.07 17.83
N GLY A 43 15.17 -2.15 17.13
CA GLY A 43 14.70 -3.50 17.46
C GLY A 43 13.27 -3.77 16.98
N ILE A 44 12.72 -4.92 17.37
CA ILE A 44 11.32 -5.32 17.11
C ILE A 44 10.52 -5.18 18.39
N ARG A 45 9.35 -4.53 18.30
CA ARG A 45 8.43 -4.33 19.44
C ARG A 45 7.09 -5.02 19.20
N LEU A 46 6.66 -5.80 20.18
CA LEU A 46 5.33 -6.40 20.24
C LEU A 46 4.48 -5.58 21.22
N GLU A 47 3.23 -5.30 20.85
CA GLU A 47 2.25 -4.57 21.67
C GLU A 47 0.94 -5.36 21.81
N ASN A 48 0.11 -5.03 22.81
CA ASN A 48 -1.24 -5.55 23.06
C ASN A 48 -1.28 -6.91 23.76
N VAL A 49 -1.65 -8.02 23.10
CA VAL A 49 -1.80 -9.31 23.80
C VAL A 49 -0.46 -9.87 24.28
N ILE A 50 0.62 -9.57 23.56
CA ILE A 50 1.98 -9.90 23.95
C ILE A 50 2.80 -8.61 23.86
N GLU A 51 3.42 -8.21 24.96
CA GLU A 51 4.23 -6.99 25.06
C GLU A 51 5.69 -7.35 25.35
N LYS A 52 6.54 -7.19 24.33
CA LYS A 52 7.96 -7.56 24.37
C LYS A 52 8.76 -6.66 23.44
N HIS A 53 10.05 -6.47 23.72
CA HIS A 53 10.93 -5.67 22.88
C HIS A 53 12.34 -6.23 22.89
N GLU A 54 12.89 -6.48 21.70
CA GLU A 54 14.22 -7.08 21.54
C GLU A 54 15.01 -6.40 20.41
N ARG A 55 16.35 -6.37 20.55
CA ARG A 55 17.26 -5.78 19.55
C ARG A 55 18.02 -6.86 18.77
N PHE A 56 18.29 -6.56 17.50
CA PHE A 56 18.89 -7.52 16.56
C PHE A 56 20.06 -6.88 15.82
N SER A 57 21.18 -7.58 15.77
CA SER A 57 22.39 -7.17 15.02
C SER A 57 22.51 -7.87 13.67
N ASN A 58 22.04 -9.12 13.58
CA ASN A 58 22.27 -9.99 12.43
C ASN A 58 21.09 -9.87 11.45
N LEU A 59 21.20 -8.96 10.49
CA LEU A 59 20.14 -8.58 9.56
C LEU A 59 20.62 -8.71 8.12
N TYR A 60 19.88 -9.47 7.31
CA TYR A 60 20.28 -9.87 5.95
C TYR A 60 19.24 -9.41 4.93
N GLY A 61 19.71 -8.88 3.80
CA GLY A 61 18.84 -8.35 2.75
C GLY A 61 18.32 -9.41 1.77
N SER A 62 18.88 -10.61 1.82
CA SER A 62 18.46 -11.76 1.01
C SER A 62 18.51 -13.06 1.80
N ALA A 63 17.71 -14.04 1.37
CA ALA A 63 17.68 -15.36 1.99
C ALA A 63 19.01 -16.09 1.81
N ALA A 64 19.62 -16.01 0.63
CA ALA A 64 20.92 -16.62 0.35
C ALA A 64 22.02 -16.13 1.31
N GLU A 65 22.09 -14.81 1.59
CA GLU A 65 23.02 -14.25 2.56
C GLU A 65 22.83 -14.84 3.95
N LEU A 66 21.59 -14.91 4.44
CA LEU A 66 21.29 -15.51 5.74
C LEU A 66 21.63 -17.01 5.77
N LEU A 67 21.31 -17.75 4.71
CA LEU A 67 21.50 -19.19 4.65
C LEU A 67 22.97 -19.60 4.52
N ASN A 68 23.83 -18.73 4.01
CA ASN A 68 25.28 -18.91 3.99
C ASN A 68 25.89 -18.93 5.41
N GLU A 69 25.23 -18.32 6.39
CA GLU A 69 25.62 -18.39 7.80
C GLU A 69 25.34 -19.76 8.44
N ASN A 70 24.66 -20.64 7.69
CA ASN A 70 24.30 -22.00 8.04
C ASN A 70 23.71 -22.14 9.47
N PRO A 71 22.59 -21.44 9.78
CA PRO A 71 21.94 -21.55 11.09
C PRO A 71 21.46 -22.98 11.39
N ASP A 72 21.30 -23.32 12.66
CA ASP A 72 20.79 -24.64 13.09
C ASP A 72 19.37 -24.87 12.57
N TYR A 73 18.51 -23.86 12.72
CA TYR A 73 17.10 -23.86 12.31
C TYR A 73 16.76 -22.61 11.50
N VAL A 74 15.85 -22.74 10.54
CA VAL A 74 15.33 -21.62 9.73
C VAL A 74 13.81 -21.63 9.77
N PHE A 75 13.23 -20.63 10.43
CA PHE A 75 11.80 -20.37 10.35
C PHE A 75 11.48 -19.61 9.07
N VAL A 76 10.50 -20.09 8.32
CA VAL A 76 10.02 -19.41 7.13
C VAL A 76 8.61 -18.89 7.35
N ALA A 77 8.46 -17.56 7.27
CA ALA A 77 7.22 -16.82 7.51
C ALA A 77 6.89 -15.83 6.37
N ILE A 78 7.46 -16.04 5.18
CA ILE A 78 7.04 -15.39 3.93
C ILE A 78 5.70 -15.94 3.43
N LYS A 79 5.12 -15.34 2.40
CA LYS A 79 3.90 -15.87 1.77
C LYS A 79 4.18 -17.18 1.04
N THR A 80 3.20 -18.08 1.08
CA THR A 80 3.36 -19.45 0.55
C THR A 80 3.75 -19.49 -0.93
N TYR A 81 3.25 -18.57 -1.76
CA TYR A 81 3.61 -18.49 -3.18
C TYR A 81 5.09 -18.12 -3.42
N GLN A 82 5.80 -17.59 -2.42
CA GLN A 82 7.21 -17.21 -2.50
C GLN A 82 8.17 -18.37 -2.12
N VAL A 83 7.64 -19.46 -1.56
CA VAL A 83 8.45 -20.58 -1.05
C VAL A 83 9.29 -21.22 -2.16
N SER A 84 8.72 -21.39 -3.35
CA SER A 84 9.44 -21.99 -4.47
C SER A 84 10.65 -21.16 -4.91
N ASP A 85 10.59 -19.84 -4.80
CA ASP A 85 11.71 -18.97 -5.14
C ASP A 85 12.76 -18.98 -4.03
N LEU A 86 12.33 -18.92 -2.76
CA LEU A 86 13.23 -19.09 -1.61
C LEU A 86 14.05 -20.38 -1.69
N LEU A 87 13.42 -21.50 -2.06
CA LEU A 87 14.08 -22.80 -2.11
C LEU A 87 15.17 -22.90 -3.19
N LYS A 88 15.11 -22.05 -4.23
CA LYS A 88 16.19 -21.95 -5.25
C LYS A 88 17.43 -21.26 -4.71
N ASP A 89 17.27 -20.41 -3.71
CA ASP A 89 18.34 -19.62 -3.09
C ASP A 89 19.07 -20.39 -1.97
N VAL A 90 18.67 -21.63 -1.69
CA VAL A 90 19.31 -22.45 -0.65
C VAL A 90 20.68 -22.93 -1.14
N PRO A 91 21.78 -22.57 -0.47
CA PRO A 91 23.13 -23.01 -0.86
C PRO A 91 23.27 -24.53 -0.75
N ALA A 92 23.99 -25.16 -1.69
CA ALA A 92 24.16 -26.62 -1.72
C ALA A 92 24.77 -27.23 -0.44
N GLY A 93 25.60 -26.46 0.28
CA GLY A 93 26.22 -26.88 1.54
C GLY A 93 25.39 -26.56 2.80
N ASN A 94 24.21 -25.95 2.66
CA ASN A 94 23.39 -25.60 3.82
C ASN A 94 22.79 -26.88 4.45
N THR A 95 22.95 -27.01 5.77
CA THR A 95 22.50 -28.17 6.57
C THR A 95 21.38 -27.83 7.54
N SER A 96 20.84 -26.61 7.49
CA SER A 96 19.80 -26.13 8.40
C SER A 96 18.53 -26.99 8.35
N ILE A 97 17.81 -27.07 9.48
CA ILE A 97 16.45 -27.63 9.55
C ILE A 97 15.44 -26.50 9.28
N PHE A 98 14.55 -26.69 8.31
CA PHE A 98 13.56 -25.68 7.92
C PHE A 98 12.23 -25.91 8.63
N ILE A 99 11.68 -24.85 9.22
CA ILE A 99 10.42 -24.85 9.94
C ILE A 99 9.44 -23.95 9.18
N SER A 100 8.46 -24.57 8.51
CA SER A 100 7.42 -23.86 7.78
C SER A 100 6.35 -23.33 8.74
N ALA A 101 6.25 -22.02 8.89
CA ALA A 101 5.26 -21.34 9.74
C ALA A 101 4.09 -20.72 8.95
N GLN A 102 3.99 -20.99 7.64
CA GLN A 102 2.96 -20.45 6.76
C GLN A 102 1.57 -21.05 6.99
N ASN A 103 0.53 -20.40 6.49
CA ASN A 103 -0.81 -21.00 6.44
C ASN A 103 -0.98 -21.87 5.18
N GLY A 104 -2.00 -22.73 5.19
CA GLY A 104 -2.37 -23.55 4.04
C GLY A 104 -1.98 -25.02 4.17
N ILE A 105 -2.42 -25.80 3.19
CA ILE A 105 -2.26 -27.25 3.10
C ILE A 105 -1.09 -27.60 2.18
N ASP A 106 -0.36 -28.67 2.51
CA ASP A 106 0.76 -29.26 1.75
C ASP A 106 2.01 -28.37 1.60
N VAL A 107 2.11 -27.27 2.34
CA VAL A 107 3.22 -26.32 2.19
C VAL A 107 4.55 -26.98 2.54
N GLU A 108 4.55 -27.83 3.55
CA GLU A 108 5.68 -28.65 3.98
C GLU A 108 6.23 -29.58 2.89
N HIS A 109 5.37 -30.08 1.99
CA HIS A 109 5.82 -30.95 0.90
C HIS A 109 6.62 -30.18 -0.16
N MET A 110 6.43 -28.86 -0.27
CA MET A 110 7.26 -28.02 -1.12
C MET A 110 8.72 -28.01 -0.62
N TYR A 111 8.91 -27.96 0.69
CA TYR A 111 10.22 -28.02 1.34
C TYR A 111 10.82 -29.42 1.23
N ALA A 112 10.07 -30.45 1.61
CA ALA A 112 10.55 -31.84 1.61
C ALA A 112 11.02 -32.30 0.22
N LYS A 113 10.36 -31.82 -0.85
CA LYS A 113 10.77 -32.12 -2.24
C LYS A 113 12.18 -31.63 -2.58
N VAL A 114 12.64 -30.55 -1.97
CA VAL A 114 13.94 -29.92 -2.25
C VAL A 114 14.99 -30.28 -1.19
N LEU A 115 14.59 -30.27 0.09
CA LEU A 115 15.48 -30.41 1.24
C LEU A 115 15.50 -31.82 1.84
N GLY A 116 14.47 -32.62 1.57
CA GLY A 116 14.20 -33.90 2.23
C GLY A 116 13.34 -33.76 3.49
N GLU A 117 12.61 -34.83 3.83
CA GLU A 117 11.71 -34.88 4.99
C GLU A 117 12.46 -34.74 6.32
N HIS A 118 13.63 -35.38 6.45
CA HIS A 118 14.53 -35.29 7.61
C HIS A 118 14.99 -33.86 7.96
N ARG A 119 14.87 -32.89 7.02
CA ARG A 119 15.22 -31.48 7.24
C ARG A 119 14.03 -30.55 7.30
N THR A 120 12.82 -31.08 7.31
CA THR A 120 11.60 -30.29 7.20
C THR A 120 10.71 -30.50 8.42
N CYS A 121 10.35 -29.40 9.06
CA CYS A 121 9.35 -29.33 10.12
C CYS A 121 8.22 -28.38 9.69
N ARG A 122 7.03 -28.64 10.23
CA ARG A 122 5.84 -27.83 9.99
C ARG A 122 5.34 -27.29 11.32
N MET A 123 4.93 -26.02 11.33
CA MET A 123 4.42 -25.34 12.50
C MET A 123 3.08 -24.66 12.22
N VAL A 124 2.07 -24.98 13.02
CA VAL A 124 0.74 -24.35 12.99
C VAL A 124 0.70 -23.25 14.04
N ILE A 125 0.72 -22.00 13.57
CA ILE A 125 0.73 -20.78 14.40
C ILE A 125 -0.68 -20.40 14.88
N ASN A 126 -0.92 -20.27 16.18
CA ASN A 126 -2.23 -19.89 16.75
C ASN A 126 -2.25 -18.50 17.39
N TYR A 127 -1.35 -17.62 16.95
CA TYR A 127 -1.44 -16.18 17.19
C TYR A 127 -1.56 -15.41 15.87
N ALA A 128 -1.99 -14.16 15.99
CA ALA A 128 -1.96 -13.22 14.87
C ALA A 128 -1.61 -11.82 15.36
N GLY A 129 -1.23 -10.97 14.41
CA GLY A 129 -0.96 -9.56 14.68
C GLY A 129 -1.04 -8.74 13.41
N ASN A 130 -1.15 -7.43 13.59
CA ASN A 130 -1.10 -6.46 12.51
C ASN A 130 0.14 -5.58 12.66
N LEU A 131 0.76 -5.21 11.54
CA LEU A 131 1.85 -4.25 11.56
C LEU A 131 1.28 -2.86 11.87
N LYS A 132 1.78 -2.23 12.93
CA LYS A 132 1.52 -0.83 13.27
C LYS A 132 2.60 0.09 12.68
N ALA A 133 3.82 -0.42 12.60
CA ALA A 133 4.96 0.16 11.90
C ALA A 133 5.84 -0.98 11.36
N SER A 134 6.87 -0.66 10.57
CA SER A 134 7.72 -1.68 9.96
C SER A 134 8.42 -2.60 10.99
N ASN A 135 8.66 -2.15 12.22
CA ASN A 135 9.25 -2.95 13.31
C ASN A 135 8.31 -3.17 14.51
N VAL A 136 7.04 -2.77 14.41
CA VAL A 136 6.06 -2.85 15.51
C VAL A 136 4.88 -3.71 15.12
N VAL A 137 4.67 -4.81 15.84
CA VAL A 137 3.51 -5.69 15.69
C VAL A 137 2.54 -5.47 16.83
N ARG A 138 1.30 -5.11 16.51
CA ARG A 138 0.19 -5.19 17.47
C ARG A 138 -0.35 -6.62 17.45
N VAL A 139 -0.04 -7.40 18.48
CA VAL A 139 -0.48 -8.79 18.61
C VAL A 139 -1.97 -8.79 18.97
N THR A 140 -2.80 -9.33 18.06
CA THR A 140 -4.27 -9.25 18.18
C THR A 140 -4.82 -10.31 19.11
N PHE A 141 -4.28 -11.53 19.04
CA PHE A 141 -4.64 -12.64 19.91
C PHE A 141 -3.52 -13.68 19.91
N PHE A 142 -3.49 -14.50 20.95
CA PHE A 142 -2.79 -15.77 20.99
C PHE A 142 -3.71 -16.79 21.65
N ASN A 143 -4.05 -17.84 20.91
CA ASN A 143 -4.86 -18.96 21.39
C ASN A 143 -3.93 -20.17 21.54
N PRO A 144 -3.23 -20.31 22.68
CA PRO A 144 -2.27 -21.39 22.87
C PRO A 144 -2.94 -22.78 22.78
N PRO A 145 -2.18 -23.82 22.42
CA PRO A 145 -0.77 -23.78 22.02
C PRO A 145 -0.59 -23.54 20.50
N ASN A 146 0.63 -23.18 20.07
CA ASN A 146 1.07 -23.48 18.70
C ASN A 146 1.41 -24.97 18.60
N TYR A 147 1.39 -25.56 17.40
CA TYR A 147 1.76 -26.96 17.20
C TYR A 147 2.95 -27.08 16.24
N ILE A 148 3.89 -27.98 16.51
CA ILE A 148 5.03 -28.27 15.65
C ILE A 148 5.25 -29.78 15.53
N ALA A 149 5.62 -30.26 14.35
CA ALA A 149 6.09 -31.63 14.14
C ALA A 149 7.13 -31.67 12.98
N PRO A 150 8.09 -32.60 13.01
CA PRO A 150 8.88 -32.91 11.83
C PRO A 150 8.03 -33.65 10.78
N LEU A 151 8.52 -33.75 9.55
CA LEU A 151 7.91 -34.66 8.57
C LEU A 151 8.42 -36.10 8.73
N ASP A 152 9.66 -36.25 9.16
CA ASP A 152 10.25 -37.53 9.53
C ASP A 152 10.16 -37.74 11.06
N ASP A 153 9.41 -38.76 11.50
CA ASP A 153 9.25 -39.10 12.91
C ASP A 153 10.58 -39.40 13.61
N ALA A 154 11.62 -39.82 12.88
CA ALA A 154 12.97 -40.03 13.44
C ALA A 154 13.61 -38.73 13.95
N GLU A 155 13.16 -37.57 13.45
CA GLU A 155 13.71 -36.25 13.75
C GLU A 155 12.87 -35.47 14.78
N LYS A 156 12.05 -36.16 15.57
CA LYS A 156 11.17 -35.58 16.62
C LYS A 156 11.89 -34.63 17.58
N ARG A 157 13.17 -34.89 17.86
CA ARG A 157 14.03 -34.06 18.71
C ARG A 157 14.04 -32.58 18.29
N HIS A 158 13.89 -32.29 17.00
CA HIS A 158 13.89 -30.92 16.48
C HIS A 158 12.62 -30.16 16.89
N ALA A 159 11.46 -30.80 16.77
CA ALA A 159 10.19 -30.21 17.21
C ALA A 159 10.13 -30.06 18.73
N GLU A 160 10.63 -31.04 19.48
CA GLU A 160 10.72 -30.98 20.95
C GLU A 160 11.62 -29.83 21.42
N ALA A 161 12.83 -29.70 20.85
CA ALA A 161 13.75 -28.62 21.20
C ALA A 161 13.17 -27.22 20.96
N ILE A 162 12.47 -27.03 19.83
CA ILE A 162 11.82 -25.75 19.51
C ILE A 162 10.61 -25.48 20.42
N ALA A 163 9.82 -26.51 20.72
CA ALA A 163 8.70 -26.37 21.65
C ALA A 163 9.17 -25.98 23.06
N GLU A 164 10.19 -26.66 23.59
CA GLU A 164 10.80 -26.34 24.89
C GLU A 164 11.34 -24.91 24.91
N LEU A 165 12.05 -24.49 23.86
CA LEU A 165 12.61 -23.15 23.72
C LEU A 165 11.53 -22.05 23.72
N LEU A 166 10.45 -22.25 22.95
CA LEU A 166 9.36 -21.27 22.91
C LEU A 166 8.55 -21.25 24.21
N ASN A 167 8.39 -22.41 24.86
CA ASN A 167 7.74 -22.53 26.16
C ASN A 167 8.52 -21.81 27.27
N SER A 168 9.87 -21.80 27.23
CA SER A 168 10.68 -21.11 28.25
C SER A 168 10.48 -19.58 28.26
N VAL A 169 9.90 -19.03 27.20
CA VAL A 169 9.57 -17.59 27.06
C VAL A 169 8.07 -17.33 26.88
N ASN A 170 7.24 -18.23 27.41
CA ASN A 170 5.77 -18.09 27.45
C ASN A 170 5.08 -18.02 26.07
N LEU A 171 5.68 -18.59 25.02
CA LEU A 171 5.00 -18.82 23.74
C LEU A 171 4.59 -20.29 23.65
N THR A 172 3.51 -20.64 24.35
CA THR A 172 3.06 -22.03 24.51
C THR A 172 3.00 -22.78 23.17
N THR A 173 3.82 -23.82 23.05
CA THR A 173 4.02 -24.60 21.83
C THR A 173 4.14 -26.08 22.19
N GLU A 174 3.43 -26.93 21.45
CA GLU A 174 3.44 -28.38 21.65
C GLU A 174 4.08 -29.10 20.45
N SER A 175 5.01 -30.00 20.76
CA SER A 175 5.52 -30.98 19.81
C SER A 175 4.52 -32.13 19.70
N VAL A 176 3.96 -32.34 18.51
CA VAL A 176 2.91 -33.33 18.24
C VAL A 176 3.35 -34.32 17.16
N ARG A 177 2.57 -35.37 16.93
CA ARG A 177 2.84 -36.30 15.83
C ARG A 177 2.50 -35.65 14.48
N PRO A 178 3.19 -36.01 13.38
CA PRO A 178 2.91 -35.45 12.05
C PRO A 178 1.45 -35.60 11.60
N PHE A 179 0.82 -36.73 11.95
CA PHE A 179 -0.59 -36.97 11.66
C PHE A 179 -1.53 -35.98 12.41
N ASP A 180 -1.25 -35.72 13.69
CA ASP A 180 -2.03 -34.76 14.48
C ASP A 180 -1.81 -33.33 13.95
N LEU A 181 -0.57 -33.01 13.54
CA LEU A 181 -0.26 -31.73 12.91
C LEU A 181 -1.01 -31.52 11.59
N THR A 182 -1.16 -32.58 10.78
CA THR A 182 -1.96 -32.54 9.54
C THR A 182 -3.40 -32.17 9.86
N LYS A 183 -4.00 -32.78 10.90
CA LYS A 183 -5.35 -32.44 11.34
C LYS A 183 -5.48 -30.98 11.78
N TYR A 184 -4.53 -30.44 12.55
CA TYR A 184 -4.53 -29.03 12.95
C TYR A 184 -4.35 -28.08 11.77
N THR A 185 -3.50 -28.45 10.79
CA THR A 185 -3.32 -27.69 9.54
C THR A 185 -4.63 -27.58 8.76
N TRP A 186 -5.35 -28.69 8.63
CA TRP A 186 -6.66 -28.73 7.97
C TRP A 186 -7.71 -27.93 8.75
N GLN A 187 -7.83 -28.12 10.06
CA GLN A 187 -8.75 -27.36 10.89
C GLN A 187 -8.56 -25.85 10.72
N LYS A 188 -7.32 -25.37 10.78
CA LYS A 188 -7.00 -23.95 10.61
C LYS A 188 -7.31 -23.46 9.19
N THR A 189 -7.01 -24.28 8.19
CA THR A 189 -7.29 -23.93 6.78
C THR A 189 -8.78 -23.87 6.50
N ILE A 190 -9.59 -24.79 7.05
CA ILE A 190 -11.06 -24.77 6.96
C ILE A 190 -11.60 -23.45 7.53
N LEU A 191 -11.19 -23.05 8.73
CA LEU A 191 -11.57 -21.77 9.33
C LEU A 191 -11.19 -20.59 8.43
N ASN A 192 -9.95 -20.54 7.97
CA ASN A 192 -9.47 -19.45 7.13
C ASN A 192 -10.19 -19.40 5.77
N SER A 193 -10.51 -20.56 5.17
CA SER A 193 -11.15 -20.68 3.86
C SER A 193 -12.58 -20.11 3.84
N SER A 194 -13.26 -20.15 4.99
CA SER A 194 -14.65 -19.73 5.13
C SER A 194 -14.82 -18.21 5.21
N LEU A 195 -13.91 -17.51 5.90
CA LEU A 195 -13.99 -16.06 6.09
C LEU A 195 -13.04 -15.26 5.20
N SER A 196 -11.83 -15.75 4.94
CA SER A 196 -10.77 -14.89 4.41
C SER A 196 -11.10 -14.38 3.00
N ALA A 197 -11.57 -15.27 2.13
CA ALA A 197 -11.98 -14.90 0.78
C ALA A 197 -13.25 -14.02 0.80
N LEU A 198 -14.25 -14.40 1.60
CA LEU A 198 -15.51 -13.66 1.74
C LEU A 198 -15.26 -12.22 2.22
N CYS A 199 -14.46 -12.05 3.28
CA CYS A 199 -14.05 -10.74 3.79
C CYS A 199 -13.30 -9.92 2.74
N GLY A 200 -12.44 -10.55 1.94
CA GLY A 200 -11.69 -9.87 0.88
C GLY A 200 -12.59 -9.39 -0.27
N ILE A 201 -13.50 -10.25 -0.74
CA ILE A 201 -14.43 -9.96 -1.83
C ILE A 201 -15.45 -8.91 -1.39
N GLY A 202 -16.09 -9.13 -0.24
CA GLY A 202 -17.13 -8.27 0.31
C GLY A 202 -16.61 -7.00 0.98
N ARG A 203 -15.29 -6.87 1.19
CA ARG A 203 -14.65 -5.81 1.99
C ARG A 203 -15.25 -5.69 3.39
N LEU A 204 -15.52 -6.84 4.02
CA LEU A 204 -16.08 -6.95 5.36
C LEU A 204 -14.99 -7.33 6.36
N THR A 205 -15.02 -6.74 7.54
CA THR A 205 -14.32 -7.29 8.71
C THR A 205 -14.90 -8.65 9.08
N MET A 206 -14.16 -9.46 9.86
CA MET A 206 -14.68 -10.77 10.30
C MET A 206 -15.97 -10.64 11.10
N ALA A 207 -16.07 -9.64 11.98
CA ALA A 207 -17.27 -9.37 12.75
C ALA A 207 -18.47 -9.00 11.85
N GLU A 208 -18.26 -8.16 10.83
CA GLU A 208 -19.32 -7.80 9.88
C GLU A 208 -19.77 -8.99 9.02
N ALA A 209 -18.84 -9.82 8.56
CA ALA A 209 -19.18 -11.06 7.84
C ALA A 209 -20.01 -12.03 8.71
N MET A 210 -19.73 -12.08 10.02
CA MET A 210 -20.46 -12.90 10.99
C MET A 210 -21.72 -12.23 11.57
N ALA A 211 -22.09 -11.02 11.12
CA ALA A 211 -23.26 -10.30 11.61
C ALA A 211 -24.54 -10.57 10.81
N PHE A 212 -24.42 -10.99 9.55
CA PHE A 212 -25.56 -11.20 8.65
C PHE A 212 -25.91 -12.69 8.53
N PRO A 213 -27.19 -13.09 8.72
CA PRO A 213 -27.61 -14.49 8.64
C PRO A 213 -27.20 -15.19 7.33
N ASP A 214 -27.41 -14.55 6.19
CA ASP A 214 -27.10 -15.12 4.87
C ASP A 214 -25.58 -15.33 4.68
N SER A 215 -24.75 -14.44 5.23
CA SER A 215 -23.30 -14.60 5.24
C SER A 215 -22.87 -15.78 6.12
N ILE A 216 -23.52 -15.97 7.28
CA ILE A 216 -23.25 -17.10 8.17
C ILE A 216 -23.62 -18.42 7.48
N GLU A 217 -24.76 -18.48 6.78
CA GLU A 217 -25.17 -19.66 6.01
C GLU A 217 -24.12 -20.01 4.94
N LEU A 218 -23.65 -19.01 4.20
CA LEU A 218 -22.58 -19.20 3.21
C LEU A 218 -21.29 -19.72 3.84
N ILE A 219 -20.87 -19.15 4.98
CA ILE A 219 -19.69 -19.57 5.74
C ILE A 219 -19.83 -21.02 6.20
N GLU A 220 -20.99 -21.40 6.73
CA GLU A 220 -21.29 -22.76 7.15
C GLU A 220 -21.18 -23.75 5.99
N GLN A 221 -21.78 -23.44 4.84
CA GLN A 221 -21.72 -24.31 3.65
C GLN A 221 -20.29 -24.45 3.10
N ILE A 222 -19.48 -23.38 3.13
CA ILE A 222 -18.06 -23.47 2.75
C ILE A 222 -17.28 -24.39 3.69
N ILE A 223 -17.56 -24.32 4.99
CA ILE A 223 -16.95 -25.21 6.00
C ILE A 223 -17.38 -26.66 5.75
N VAL A 224 -18.66 -26.91 5.49
CA VAL A 224 -19.19 -28.26 5.21
C VAL A 224 -18.49 -28.87 3.99
N GLU A 225 -18.40 -28.16 2.87
CA GLU A 225 -17.65 -28.63 1.69
C GLU A 225 -16.21 -29.02 2.06
N ALA A 226 -15.54 -28.21 2.87
CA ALA A 226 -14.15 -28.45 3.25
C ALA A 226 -14.00 -29.64 4.22
N VAL A 227 -14.97 -29.87 5.11
CA VAL A 227 -15.01 -31.03 6.00
C VAL A 227 -15.25 -32.32 5.23
N GLU A 228 -16.18 -32.33 4.28
CA GLU A 228 -16.42 -33.50 3.41
C GLU A 228 -15.16 -33.91 2.64
N VAL A 229 -14.42 -32.92 2.12
CA VAL A 229 -13.13 -33.16 1.47
C VAL A 229 -12.09 -33.72 2.45
N ALA A 230 -12.00 -33.17 3.65
CA ALA A 230 -11.07 -33.63 4.67
C ALA A 230 -11.37 -35.08 5.08
N GLU A 231 -12.66 -35.43 5.25
CA GLU A 231 -13.09 -36.79 5.57
C GLU A 231 -12.74 -37.79 4.45
N ALA A 232 -12.87 -37.39 3.19
CA ALA A 232 -12.44 -38.18 2.04
C ALA A 232 -10.93 -38.42 2.02
N GLU A 233 -10.13 -37.45 2.49
CA GLU A 233 -8.68 -37.59 2.75
C GLU A 233 -8.39 -38.32 4.08
N LYS A 234 -9.41 -38.88 4.75
CA LYS A 234 -9.32 -39.61 6.03
C LYS A 234 -8.91 -38.73 7.23
N ILE A 235 -9.06 -37.43 7.13
CA ILE A 235 -8.83 -36.46 8.20
C ILE A 235 -10.17 -36.22 8.89
N ARG A 236 -10.40 -36.94 9.99
CA ARG A 236 -11.69 -36.94 10.69
C ARG A 236 -11.76 -35.89 11.79
N PHE A 237 -12.87 -35.17 11.80
CA PHE A 237 -13.26 -34.25 12.85
C PHE A 237 -14.44 -34.82 13.65
N PRO A 238 -14.68 -34.35 14.90
CA PRO A 238 -15.87 -34.72 15.65
C PRO A 238 -17.17 -34.23 14.98
N ASP A 239 -18.30 -34.89 15.24
CA ASP A 239 -19.61 -34.56 14.64
C ASP A 239 -20.05 -33.10 14.91
N ASP A 240 -19.60 -32.49 16.01
CA ASP A 240 -19.93 -31.11 16.39
C ASP A 240 -18.92 -30.08 15.85
N PHE A 241 -17.97 -30.48 15.00
CA PHE A 241 -16.88 -29.64 14.51
C PHE A 241 -17.37 -28.38 13.79
N VAL A 242 -18.31 -28.50 12.84
CA VAL A 242 -18.86 -27.35 12.10
C VAL A 242 -19.50 -26.35 13.07
N ARG A 243 -20.28 -26.84 14.03
CA ARG A 243 -20.91 -26.02 15.07
C ARG A 243 -19.86 -25.30 15.93
N ASN A 244 -18.76 -25.97 16.25
CA ASN A 244 -17.65 -25.38 17.01
C ASN A 244 -16.89 -24.34 16.19
N CYS A 245 -16.68 -24.56 14.89
CA CYS A 245 -16.12 -23.56 13.98
C CYS A 245 -16.99 -22.29 13.96
N LEU A 246 -18.31 -22.41 13.77
CA LEU A 246 -19.21 -21.26 13.77
C LEU A 246 -19.21 -20.52 15.12
N ARG A 247 -19.19 -21.25 16.24
CA ARG A 247 -19.10 -20.65 17.59
C ARG A 247 -17.78 -19.91 17.79
N TYR A 248 -16.68 -20.44 17.26
CA TYR A 248 -15.38 -19.78 17.29
C TYR A 248 -15.38 -18.50 16.43
N LEU A 249 -15.87 -18.58 15.19
CA LEU A 249 -15.91 -17.45 14.27
C LEU A 249 -16.83 -16.31 14.73
N LYS A 250 -17.92 -16.62 15.45
CA LYS A 250 -18.80 -15.59 16.06
C LYS A 250 -18.09 -14.69 17.08
N LYS A 251 -16.94 -15.11 17.62
CA LYS A 251 -16.13 -14.30 18.55
C LYS A 251 -15.08 -13.45 17.83
N ALA A 252 -15.03 -13.48 16.49
CA ALA A 252 -14.06 -12.73 15.73
C ALA A 252 -14.29 -11.21 15.87
N GLY A 253 -13.20 -10.44 16.02
CA GLY A 253 -13.26 -9.00 16.18
C GLY A 253 -13.38 -8.22 14.86
N HIS A 254 -13.52 -6.90 14.96
CA HIS A 254 -13.56 -5.94 13.84
C HIS A 254 -12.19 -5.74 13.18
N HIS A 255 -11.67 -6.79 12.55
CA HIS A 255 -10.43 -6.75 11.78
C HIS A 255 -10.57 -7.59 10.51
N PHE A 256 -9.70 -7.33 9.53
CA PHE A 256 -9.65 -8.08 8.28
C PHE A 256 -8.69 -9.27 8.41
N PRO A 257 -9.05 -10.46 7.88
CA PRO A 257 -8.12 -11.57 7.71
C PRO A 257 -6.94 -11.22 6.80
N SER A 258 -5.81 -11.91 6.94
CA SER A 258 -4.57 -11.60 6.19
C SER A 258 -4.77 -11.61 4.67
N LEU A 259 -5.46 -12.61 4.12
CA LEU A 259 -5.75 -12.69 2.69
C LEU A 259 -6.66 -11.55 2.22
N ALA A 260 -7.63 -11.12 3.04
CA ALA A 260 -8.50 -9.99 2.72
C ALA A 260 -7.69 -8.69 2.65
N VAL A 261 -6.77 -8.49 3.60
CA VAL A 261 -5.84 -7.35 3.60
C VAL A 261 -4.97 -7.35 2.35
N ASP A 262 -4.41 -8.51 1.96
CA ASP A 262 -3.59 -8.62 0.76
C ASP A 262 -4.40 -8.32 -0.52
N LEU A 263 -5.61 -8.86 -0.63
CA LEU A 263 -6.49 -8.62 -1.78
C LEU A 263 -6.88 -7.15 -1.91
N MET A 264 -7.25 -6.49 -0.81
CA MET A 264 -7.59 -5.07 -0.77
C MET A 264 -6.40 -4.16 -1.08
N ASN A 265 -5.19 -4.59 -0.72
CA ASN A 265 -3.95 -3.88 -1.01
C ASN A 265 -3.35 -4.25 -2.38
N ASN A 266 -4.11 -4.91 -3.25
CA ASN A 266 -3.69 -5.30 -4.60
C ASN A 266 -2.42 -6.16 -4.62
N LYS A 267 -2.27 -7.05 -3.63
CA LYS A 267 -1.17 -8.03 -3.54
C LYS A 267 -1.64 -9.41 -4.00
N LEU A 268 -0.67 -10.26 -4.35
CA LEU A 268 -0.90 -11.69 -4.51
C LEU A 268 -1.40 -12.30 -3.20
N THR A 269 -2.24 -13.33 -3.31
CA THR A 269 -2.89 -13.98 -2.18
C THR A 269 -2.48 -15.44 -2.06
N GLU A 270 -2.72 -16.02 -0.88
CA GLU A 270 -2.43 -17.43 -0.60
C GLU A 270 -3.64 -18.34 -0.89
N ILE A 271 -4.62 -17.86 -1.68
CA ILE A 271 -5.90 -18.54 -1.92
C ILE A 271 -5.73 -19.96 -2.44
N ASP A 272 -4.69 -20.20 -3.26
CA ASP A 272 -4.39 -21.50 -3.85
C ASP A 272 -3.99 -22.56 -2.82
N TYR A 273 -3.36 -22.15 -1.73
CA TYR A 273 -2.93 -23.04 -0.65
C TYR A 273 -4.01 -23.21 0.42
N MET A 274 -5.13 -22.50 0.28
CA MET A 274 -6.28 -22.56 1.17
C MET A 274 -7.48 -23.19 0.46
N ASN A 275 -8.44 -22.39 -0.01
CA ASN A 275 -9.60 -22.88 -0.77
C ASN A 275 -9.16 -23.65 -2.02
N GLY A 276 -8.05 -23.26 -2.66
CA GLY A 276 -7.52 -23.96 -3.83
C GLY A 276 -7.15 -25.41 -3.53
N LYS A 277 -6.51 -25.67 -2.39
CA LYS A 277 -6.19 -27.03 -1.93
C LYS A 277 -7.45 -27.83 -1.59
N ILE A 278 -8.44 -27.22 -0.94
CA ILE A 278 -9.74 -27.88 -0.71
C ILE A 278 -10.38 -28.29 -2.04
N VAL A 279 -10.33 -27.44 -3.06
CA VAL A 279 -10.83 -27.75 -4.42
C VAL A 279 -10.02 -28.86 -5.09
N GLU A 280 -8.70 -28.84 -4.96
CA GLU A 280 -7.79 -29.85 -5.50
C GLU A 280 -8.08 -31.24 -4.92
N TYR A 281 -8.16 -31.34 -3.58
CA TYR A 281 -8.51 -32.59 -2.90
C TYR A 281 -9.96 -33.01 -3.15
N GLY A 282 -10.90 -32.05 -3.28
CA GLY A 282 -12.27 -32.36 -3.70
C GLY A 282 -12.32 -33.02 -5.07
N ARG A 283 -11.56 -32.51 -6.05
CA ARG A 283 -11.42 -33.15 -7.37
C ARG A 283 -10.78 -34.53 -7.29
N LYS A 284 -9.73 -34.71 -6.47
CA LYS A 284 -9.07 -36.00 -6.22
C LYS A 284 -10.06 -37.07 -5.75
N HIS A 285 -11.03 -36.68 -4.91
CA HIS A 285 -12.01 -37.59 -4.30
C HIS A 285 -13.41 -37.54 -4.89
N TYR A 286 -13.60 -36.81 -5.99
CA TYR A 286 -14.92 -36.60 -6.61
C TYR A 286 -15.95 -35.96 -5.65
N VAL A 287 -15.49 -35.17 -4.68
CA VAL A 287 -16.31 -34.35 -3.78
C VAL A 287 -16.52 -32.97 -4.40
N ARG A 288 -17.78 -32.52 -4.45
CA ARG A 288 -18.14 -31.23 -5.05
C ARG A 288 -17.78 -30.08 -4.11
N THR A 289 -16.98 -29.14 -4.61
CA THR A 289 -16.47 -27.98 -3.85
C THR A 289 -16.84 -26.66 -4.53
N SER A 290 -18.11 -26.46 -4.84
CA SER A 290 -18.55 -25.36 -5.71
C SER A 290 -18.38 -23.99 -5.06
N LEU A 291 -18.62 -23.87 -3.75
CA LEU A 291 -18.45 -22.62 -3.03
C LEU A 291 -16.98 -22.29 -2.86
N ASN A 292 -16.16 -23.26 -2.46
CA ASN A 292 -14.71 -23.08 -2.40
C ASN A 292 -14.12 -22.71 -3.76
N LEU A 293 -14.53 -23.38 -4.85
CA LEU A 293 -14.11 -23.04 -6.22
C LEU A 293 -14.54 -21.62 -6.61
N SER A 294 -15.75 -21.23 -6.24
CA SER A 294 -16.25 -19.87 -6.52
C SER A 294 -15.39 -18.82 -5.82
N MET A 295 -15.04 -19.03 -4.55
CA MET A 295 -14.15 -18.15 -3.80
C MET A 295 -12.75 -18.06 -4.42
N VAL A 296 -12.17 -19.20 -4.83
CA VAL A 296 -10.88 -19.24 -5.54
C VAL A 296 -10.94 -18.40 -6.81
N ASN A 297 -11.94 -18.63 -7.65
CA ASN A 297 -12.07 -17.95 -8.94
C ASN A 297 -12.30 -16.44 -8.78
N MET A 298 -13.13 -16.03 -7.83
CA MET A 298 -13.38 -14.61 -7.54
C MET A 298 -12.13 -13.91 -7.03
N VAL A 299 -11.43 -14.49 -6.04
CA VAL A 299 -10.18 -13.91 -5.52
C VAL A 299 -9.14 -13.83 -6.63
N LYS A 300 -8.96 -14.89 -7.44
CA LYS A 300 -8.02 -14.87 -8.57
C LYS A 300 -8.39 -13.82 -9.62
N ALA A 301 -9.65 -13.71 -10.00
CA ALA A 301 -10.11 -12.71 -10.96
C ALA A 301 -9.86 -11.28 -10.43
N MET A 302 -10.11 -11.03 -9.14
CA MET A 302 -9.79 -9.75 -8.51
C MET A 302 -8.28 -9.50 -8.44
N THR A 303 -7.48 -10.50 -8.05
CA THR A 303 -6.01 -10.39 -8.04
C THR A 303 -5.46 -10.13 -9.45
N GLN A 304 -5.95 -10.83 -10.48
CA GLN A 304 -5.58 -10.57 -11.87
C GLN A 304 -6.01 -9.20 -12.33
N LYS A 305 -7.24 -8.75 -12.04
CA LYS A 305 -7.68 -7.40 -12.34
C LYS A 305 -6.76 -6.37 -11.69
N ASN A 306 -6.38 -6.58 -10.42
CA ASN A 306 -5.47 -5.71 -9.69
C ASN A 306 -4.07 -5.68 -10.32
N LEU A 307 -3.53 -6.85 -10.70
CA LEU A 307 -2.25 -6.98 -11.40
C LEU A 307 -2.29 -6.34 -12.79
N ILE A 308 -3.36 -6.52 -13.56
CA ILE A 308 -3.55 -5.90 -14.88
C ILE A 308 -3.70 -4.38 -14.72
N THR A 309 -4.41 -3.91 -13.70
CA THR A 309 -4.51 -2.47 -13.40
C THR A 309 -3.15 -1.89 -12.99
N GLN A 310 -2.33 -2.66 -12.26
CA GLN A 310 -0.93 -2.32 -12.00
C GLN A 310 -0.09 -2.38 -13.28
N MET A 311 -0.24 -3.39 -14.15
CA MET A 311 0.54 -3.57 -15.38
C MET A 311 0.19 -2.56 -16.49
N ASN A 312 -1.09 -2.20 -16.63
CA ASN A 312 -1.55 -1.12 -17.50
C ASN A 312 -1.31 0.27 -16.87
N GLY A 313 -1.09 0.31 -15.54
CA GLY A 313 -0.39 1.40 -14.88
C GLY A 313 1.14 1.37 -15.11
N ASN A 314 1.70 0.23 -15.53
CA ASN A 314 3.13 -0.04 -15.70
C ASN A 314 3.67 0.19 -17.12
N THR A 315 3.06 1.10 -17.88
CA THR A 315 3.90 2.11 -18.54
C THR A 315 4.59 3.04 -17.52
N ALA A 316 4.31 2.88 -16.22
CA ALA A 316 5.13 3.29 -15.07
C ALA A 316 5.25 2.17 -14.01
N THR A 317 6.21 1.27 -14.24
CA THR A 317 6.64 0.03 -13.53
C THR A 317 6.35 -0.18 -12.03
N ALA A 318 6.08 -1.46 -11.67
CA ALA A 318 6.17 -2.05 -10.34
C ALA A 318 7.36 -3.02 -10.23
N GLY A 319 8.17 -2.86 -9.17
CA GLY A 319 9.00 -3.94 -8.60
C GLY A 319 10.52 -3.90 -8.80
N SER A 320 11.22 -2.78 -8.54
CA SER A 320 12.66 -2.80 -8.16
C SER A 320 13.15 -1.39 -7.86
N LYS A 321 13.69 -1.17 -6.66
CA LYS A 321 14.17 0.14 -6.14
C LYS A 321 13.02 1.16 -6.00
N ILE A 322 13.11 2.07 -5.04
CA ILE A 322 12.59 3.41 -5.31
C ILE A 322 13.41 3.81 -6.53
N ASN A 323 12.83 3.73 -7.73
CA ASN A 323 13.39 4.39 -8.90
C ASN A 323 13.26 5.87 -8.56
N LEU A 324 14.22 6.37 -7.79
CA LEU A 324 14.64 7.75 -7.81
C LEU A 324 14.78 8.04 -9.30
N VAL A 325 13.79 8.72 -9.86
CA VAL A 325 13.97 9.29 -11.18
C VAL A 325 14.98 10.39 -10.94
N HIS A 326 16.27 10.04 -11.01
CA HIS A 326 17.35 10.99 -11.14
C HIS A 326 17.12 11.68 -12.48
N GLN A 327 16.36 12.77 -12.47
CA GLN A 327 16.45 13.74 -13.54
C GLN A 327 17.81 14.42 -13.35
N THR A 328 18.80 13.87 -14.07
CA THR A 328 20.13 14.43 -14.37
C THR A 328 21.08 14.74 -13.21
N GLY A 329 22.22 14.03 -13.18
CA GLY A 329 23.45 14.45 -12.49
C GLY A 329 23.46 14.28 -10.96
N LYS A 330 24.67 14.24 -10.37
CA LYS A 330 24.81 14.46 -8.93
C LYS A 330 24.33 15.88 -8.61
N PRO A 331 23.58 16.10 -7.52
CA PRO A 331 23.17 17.44 -7.11
C PRO A 331 24.39 18.34 -6.91
N LYS A 332 24.31 19.59 -7.37
CA LYS A 332 25.32 20.60 -7.09
C LYS A 332 24.99 21.29 -5.76
N GLY A 333 25.88 21.14 -4.78
CA GLY A 333 25.77 21.85 -3.51
C GLY A 333 24.53 21.45 -2.71
N ASN A 334 23.92 22.42 -2.02
CA ASN A 334 22.74 22.22 -1.22
C ASN A 334 21.49 21.92 -2.06
N CYS A 335 20.57 21.15 -1.48
CA CYS A 335 19.27 20.86 -2.06
C CYS A 335 18.14 21.50 -1.26
N PHE A 336 17.03 21.83 -1.91
CA PHE A 336 15.87 22.47 -1.31
C PHE A 336 14.60 21.68 -1.60
N LEU A 337 13.86 21.35 -0.54
CA LEU A 337 12.72 20.44 -0.61
C LEU A 337 11.39 21.18 -0.57
N GLY A 338 10.54 20.95 -1.57
CA GLY A 338 9.16 21.40 -1.60
C GLY A 338 8.18 20.26 -1.43
N ILE A 339 7.21 20.44 -0.53
CA ILE A 339 6.26 19.40 -0.12
C ILE A 339 4.83 19.94 -0.28
N ASP A 340 4.09 19.45 -1.27
CA ASP A 340 2.67 19.77 -1.47
C ASP A 340 1.80 18.68 -0.85
N LEU A 341 1.21 18.95 0.32
CA LEU A 341 0.28 18.07 1.03
C LEU A 341 -1.16 18.29 0.56
N GLY A 342 -1.45 17.81 -0.65
CA GLY A 342 -2.78 17.85 -1.25
C GLY A 342 -3.72 16.79 -0.68
N SER A 343 -5.02 16.92 -0.94
CA SER A 343 -6.07 16.04 -0.42
C SER A 343 -5.98 14.59 -0.93
N SER A 344 -5.63 14.39 -2.21
CA SER A 344 -5.50 13.06 -2.81
C SER A 344 -4.06 12.55 -2.88
N TYR A 345 -3.09 13.46 -3.04
CA TYR A 345 -1.68 13.13 -3.22
C TYR A 345 -0.76 14.17 -2.56
N THR A 346 0.30 13.68 -1.90
CA THR A 346 1.44 14.44 -1.40
C THR A 346 2.55 14.39 -2.44
N LYS A 347 3.10 15.55 -2.84
CA LYS A 347 4.17 15.62 -3.86
C LYS A 347 5.41 16.22 -3.24
N PHE A 348 6.54 15.63 -3.58
CA PHE A 348 7.87 16.05 -3.18
C PHE A 348 8.61 16.50 -4.44
N THR A 349 9.21 17.69 -4.40
CA THR A 349 10.13 18.18 -5.43
C THR A 349 11.41 18.64 -4.75
N LEU A 350 12.56 18.18 -5.24
CA LEU A 350 13.86 18.65 -4.77
C LEU A 350 14.54 19.43 -5.90
N VAL A 351 15.09 20.59 -5.56
CA VAL A 351 15.90 21.40 -6.47
C VAL A 351 17.30 21.62 -5.92
N ASP A 352 18.30 21.70 -6.80
CA ASP A 352 19.68 22.09 -6.44
C ASP A 352 19.86 23.62 -6.39
N GLU A 353 21.08 24.08 -6.13
CA GLU A 353 21.40 25.53 -6.09
C GLU A 353 21.16 26.26 -7.42
N ASP A 354 21.31 25.56 -8.54
CA ASP A 354 21.06 26.07 -9.90
C ASP A 354 19.57 26.01 -10.28
N GLU A 355 18.69 25.61 -9.34
CA GLU A 355 17.24 25.41 -9.52
C GLU A 355 16.88 24.30 -10.52
N ASN A 356 17.79 23.35 -10.74
CA ASN A 356 17.51 22.15 -11.48
C ASN A 356 16.71 21.19 -10.59
N VAL A 357 15.67 20.59 -11.15
CA VAL A 357 14.91 19.56 -10.45
C VAL A 357 15.71 18.27 -10.46
N VAL A 358 16.17 17.84 -9.29
CA VAL A 358 16.98 16.62 -9.14
C VAL A 358 16.15 15.42 -8.69
N PHE A 359 14.97 15.67 -8.11
CA PHE A 359 14.08 14.62 -7.65
C PHE A 359 12.62 15.07 -7.65
N ARG A 360 11.71 14.14 -8.00
CA ARG A 360 10.27 14.26 -7.82
C ARG A 360 9.69 12.94 -7.33
N TYR A 361 8.72 13.01 -6.43
CA TYR A 361 7.97 11.84 -5.99
C TYR A 361 6.55 12.19 -5.61
N ILE A 362 5.63 11.25 -5.84
CA ILE A 362 4.22 11.41 -5.51
C ILE A 362 3.77 10.24 -4.63
N LEU A 363 3.12 10.57 -3.52
CA LEU A 363 2.55 9.64 -2.56
C LEU A 363 1.05 9.88 -2.50
N LYS A 364 0.24 8.82 -2.39
CA LYS A 364 -1.20 8.98 -2.14
C LYS A 364 -1.42 9.50 -0.72
N THR A 365 -2.18 10.59 -0.57
CA THR A 365 -2.50 11.17 0.75
C THR A 365 -3.55 10.30 1.42
N LEU A 366 -3.12 9.39 2.29
CA LEU A 366 -4.00 8.70 3.22
C LEU A 366 -3.97 9.46 4.55
N ASN A 367 -5.14 9.74 5.15
CA ASN A 367 -5.30 10.44 6.44
C ASN A 367 -4.57 9.78 7.64
N ARG A 368 -3.81 8.70 7.43
CA ARG A 368 -3.10 7.92 8.46
C ARG A 368 -1.60 7.71 8.22
N ASP A 369 -1.05 8.09 7.07
CA ASP A 369 0.34 7.79 6.70
C ASP A 369 1.31 8.96 6.93
N LYS A 370 1.23 9.62 8.10
CA LYS A 370 2.31 10.52 8.56
C LYS A 370 3.68 9.83 8.54
N ILE A 371 3.68 8.52 8.76
CA ILE A 371 4.87 7.67 8.75
C ILE A 371 5.46 7.53 7.34
N ALA A 372 4.63 7.32 6.29
CA ALA A 372 5.14 7.17 4.93
C ALA A 372 5.75 8.49 4.40
N ALA A 373 5.11 9.63 4.69
CA ALA A 373 5.67 10.92 4.37
C ALA A 373 7.00 11.15 5.12
N LYS A 374 7.07 10.81 6.42
CA LYS A 374 8.29 10.89 7.22
C LYS A 374 9.42 9.99 6.70
N HIS A 375 9.11 8.77 6.28
CA HIS A 375 10.09 7.86 5.68
C HIS A 375 10.68 8.40 4.38
N ILE A 376 9.86 9.05 3.54
CA ILE A 376 10.34 9.67 2.31
C ILE A 376 11.29 10.83 2.65
N ILE A 377 10.92 11.71 3.58
CA ILE A 377 11.79 12.82 4.02
C ILE A 377 13.13 12.28 4.54
N ASN A 378 13.10 11.30 5.44
CA ASN A 378 14.33 10.73 6.00
C ASN A 378 15.21 10.13 4.90
N ALA A 379 14.62 9.37 3.97
CA ALA A 379 15.35 8.84 2.82
C ALA A 379 15.95 9.97 1.95
N LEU A 380 15.23 11.07 1.77
CA LEU A 380 15.74 12.23 1.02
C LEU A 380 16.86 12.96 1.76
N HIS A 381 16.83 13.06 3.09
CA HIS A 381 17.93 13.61 3.87
C HIS A 381 19.17 12.71 3.88
N ASP A 382 18.98 11.39 3.83
CA ASP A 382 20.09 10.43 3.74
C ASP A 382 20.79 10.47 2.37
N GLU A 383 20.04 10.80 1.32
CA GLU A 383 20.54 10.78 -0.06
C GLU A 383 20.99 12.15 -0.59
N PHE A 384 20.34 13.22 -0.14
CA PHE A 384 20.58 14.58 -0.62
C PHE A 384 20.93 15.53 0.54
N PRO A 385 21.86 16.47 0.33
CA PRO A 385 22.19 17.51 1.31
C PRO A 385 21.09 18.57 1.35
N ILE A 386 19.95 18.26 1.96
CA ILE A 386 18.81 19.19 2.05
C ILE A 386 19.11 20.28 3.08
N ALA A 387 19.24 21.52 2.62
CA ALA A 387 19.55 22.66 3.47
C ALA A 387 18.30 23.38 4.00
N TYR A 388 17.18 23.30 3.28
CA TYR A 388 15.93 23.95 3.68
C TYR A 388 14.72 23.32 3.00
N SER A 389 13.55 23.40 3.64
CA SER A 389 12.32 22.78 3.18
C SER A 389 11.10 23.69 3.34
N CYS A 390 10.15 23.57 2.41
CA CYS A 390 8.88 24.29 2.45
C CYS A 390 7.69 23.34 2.28
N ALA A 391 6.76 23.39 3.24
CA ALA A 391 5.48 22.70 3.15
C ALA A 391 4.37 23.63 2.64
N THR A 392 3.52 23.08 1.77
CA THR A 392 2.31 23.72 1.23
C THR A 392 1.18 22.69 1.18
N GLY A 393 0.01 23.07 0.69
CA GLY A 393 -1.19 22.23 0.76
C GLY A 393 -2.09 22.54 1.95
N TYR A 394 -3.29 21.96 1.97
CA TYR A 394 -4.19 21.95 3.14
C TYR A 394 -3.54 21.28 4.35
N GLY A 395 -2.71 20.25 4.12
CA GLY A 395 -2.00 19.53 5.17
C GLY A 395 -0.78 20.26 5.73
N ARG A 396 -0.37 21.41 5.19
CA ARG A 396 0.92 22.07 5.54
C ARG A 396 1.12 22.32 7.03
N LYS A 397 0.06 22.65 7.78
CA LYS A 397 0.14 22.89 9.23
C LYS A 397 0.35 21.61 10.05
N ASN A 398 0.01 20.46 9.47
CA ASN A 398 0.17 19.15 10.11
C ASN A 398 1.57 18.57 9.91
N PHE A 399 2.44 19.30 9.22
CA PHE A 399 3.79 18.90 8.88
C PHE A 399 4.79 19.80 9.60
N VAL A 400 5.07 19.44 10.85
CA VAL A 400 5.91 20.24 11.77
C VAL A 400 7.40 20.19 11.46
N ASP A 401 7.82 19.23 10.62
CA ASP A 401 9.23 18.98 10.29
C ASP A 401 9.73 19.82 9.10
N ALA A 402 8.88 20.65 8.48
CA ALA A 402 9.31 21.58 7.41
C ALA A 402 9.76 22.92 7.98
N ASP A 403 10.82 23.51 7.43
CA ASP A 403 11.41 24.75 7.93
C ASP A 403 10.49 25.97 7.75
N ILE A 404 9.69 25.97 6.69
CA ILE A 404 8.69 27.01 6.44
C ILE A 404 7.40 26.45 5.83
N ALA A 405 6.27 27.07 6.15
CA ALA A 405 4.99 26.76 5.52
C ALA A 405 4.47 27.96 4.70
N LYS A 406 4.04 27.71 3.46
CA LYS A 406 3.43 28.71 2.56
C LYS A 406 2.12 28.20 1.98
N THR A 407 1.30 29.11 1.45
CA THR A 407 0.03 28.76 0.81
C THR A 407 0.26 28.13 -0.56
N GLU A 408 -0.64 27.26 -1.00
CA GLU A 408 -0.60 26.67 -2.35
C GLU A 408 -0.64 27.76 -3.43
N ILE A 409 -1.32 28.87 -3.14
CA ILE A 409 -1.45 30.01 -4.05
C ILE A 409 -0.08 30.63 -4.34
N ASN A 410 0.71 30.91 -3.31
CA ASN A 410 2.04 31.50 -3.49
C ASN A 410 3.01 30.50 -4.14
N CYS A 411 2.97 29.23 -3.71
CA CYS A 411 3.80 28.18 -4.30
C CYS A 411 3.44 27.96 -5.78
N ALA A 412 2.17 27.97 -6.16
CA ALA A 412 1.74 27.87 -7.56
C ALA A 412 2.29 29.04 -8.39
N ALA A 413 2.17 30.28 -7.89
CA ALA A 413 2.69 31.46 -8.58
C ALA A 413 4.19 31.36 -8.84
N VAL A 414 4.98 31.03 -7.81
CA VAL A 414 6.44 30.85 -7.93
C VAL A 414 6.78 29.69 -8.88
N GLY A 415 6.11 28.54 -8.74
CA GLY A 415 6.35 27.36 -9.56
C GLY A 415 6.06 27.58 -11.05
N VAL A 416 4.99 28.31 -11.38
CA VAL A 416 4.70 28.70 -12.77
C VAL A 416 5.68 29.77 -13.25
N ASN A 417 6.02 30.74 -12.40
CA ASN A 417 6.96 31.82 -12.76
C ASN A 417 8.38 31.33 -13.06
N LYS A 418 8.75 30.10 -12.68
CA LYS A 418 9.99 29.45 -13.11
C LYS A 418 10.06 29.23 -14.63
N TYR A 419 8.92 28.91 -15.25
CA TYR A 419 8.84 28.56 -16.66
C TYR A 419 8.21 29.64 -17.54
N LEU A 420 7.29 30.43 -16.98
CA LEU A 420 6.53 31.45 -17.71
C LEU A 420 6.54 32.76 -16.92
N LYS A 421 7.34 33.74 -17.38
CA LYS A 421 7.39 35.09 -16.82
C LYS A 421 6.23 35.95 -17.33
N GLY A 422 5.99 37.08 -16.67
CA GLY A 422 4.92 38.00 -17.04
C GLY A 422 3.58 37.68 -16.39
N GLU A 423 2.58 38.47 -16.76
CA GLU A 423 1.23 38.36 -16.23
C GLU A 423 0.51 37.09 -16.70
N LYS A 424 -0.30 36.48 -15.83
CA LYS A 424 -0.92 35.16 -16.09
C LYS A 424 -2.10 34.83 -15.18
N ASN A 425 -3.00 34.01 -15.67
CA ASN A 425 -4.06 33.34 -14.92
C ASN A 425 -3.67 31.88 -14.70
N ILE A 426 -3.41 31.48 -13.46
CA ILE A 426 -3.11 30.08 -13.12
C ILE A 426 -4.40 29.38 -12.71
N LEU A 427 -4.80 28.36 -13.46
CA LEU A 427 -5.92 27.48 -13.18
C LEU A 427 -5.40 26.16 -12.58
N ASP A 428 -5.58 25.97 -11.29
CA ASP A 428 -5.25 24.73 -10.57
C ASP A 428 -6.52 23.93 -10.33
N ILE A 429 -6.68 22.81 -11.03
CA ILE A 429 -7.78 21.87 -10.78
C ILE A 429 -7.23 20.71 -9.93
N GLY A 430 -7.45 20.83 -8.62
CA GLY A 430 -7.03 19.88 -7.61
C GLY A 430 -7.99 18.70 -7.43
N GLY A 431 -7.71 17.89 -6.40
CA GLY A 431 -8.54 16.75 -6.04
C GLY A 431 -9.88 17.16 -5.45
N GLU A 432 -9.90 18.16 -4.55
CA GLU A 432 -11.10 18.58 -3.81
C GLU A 432 -11.52 20.04 -4.09
N ASP A 433 -10.64 20.84 -4.69
CA ASP A 433 -10.87 22.26 -4.95
C ASP A 433 -10.39 22.67 -6.36
N ILE A 434 -10.83 23.85 -6.78
CA ILE A 434 -10.32 24.55 -7.96
C ILE A 434 -9.85 25.93 -7.52
N LYS A 435 -8.67 26.34 -7.98
CA LYS A 435 -8.09 27.66 -7.74
C LYS A 435 -7.87 28.38 -9.05
N LEU A 436 -8.19 29.66 -9.07
CA LEU A 436 -7.81 30.59 -10.12
C LEU A 436 -6.96 31.69 -9.49
N ILE A 437 -5.72 31.84 -9.96
CA ILE A 437 -4.74 32.77 -9.38
C ILE A 437 -4.33 33.75 -10.46
N ARG A 438 -4.59 35.04 -10.23
CA ARG A 438 -4.14 36.13 -11.08
C ARG A 438 -2.76 36.58 -10.60
N CYS A 439 -1.80 36.53 -11.51
CA CYS A 439 -0.46 37.06 -11.30
C CYS A 439 -0.20 38.31 -12.14
N ASP A 440 0.53 39.25 -11.55
CA ASP A 440 1.01 40.47 -12.19
C ASP A 440 2.23 40.22 -13.11
N THR A 441 2.80 41.28 -13.67
CA THR A 441 3.95 41.22 -14.58
C THR A 441 5.23 40.64 -13.95
N ASP A 442 5.38 40.77 -12.64
CA ASP A 442 6.52 40.23 -11.89
C ASP A 442 6.30 38.76 -11.49
N GLY A 443 5.07 38.27 -11.69
CA GLY A 443 4.65 36.91 -11.35
C GLY A 443 4.23 36.76 -9.89
N LEU A 444 3.95 37.86 -9.21
CA LEU A 444 3.41 37.86 -7.85
C LEU A 444 1.89 37.71 -7.89
N VAL A 445 1.31 37.22 -6.79
CA VAL A 445 -0.14 37.01 -6.68
C VAL A 445 -0.83 38.36 -6.47
N GLU A 446 -1.61 38.80 -7.45
CA GLU A 446 -2.43 40.01 -7.37
C GLU A 446 -3.80 39.70 -6.76
N ASN A 447 -4.44 38.61 -7.21
CA ASN A 447 -5.75 38.18 -6.74
C ASN A 447 -5.91 36.67 -6.90
N PHE A 448 -6.84 36.06 -6.15
CA PHE A 448 -7.19 34.66 -6.33
C PHE A 448 -8.66 34.39 -6.02
N TYR A 449 -9.18 33.34 -6.64
CA TYR A 449 -10.49 32.77 -6.35
C TYR A 449 -10.32 31.29 -6.00
N LEU A 450 -10.93 30.88 -4.89
CA LEU A 450 -10.90 29.50 -4.38
C LEU A 450 -12.33 28.98 -4.29
N ASN A 451 -12.55 27.75 -4.74
CA ASN A 451 -13.81 27.04 -4.55
C ASN A 451 -13.59 25.74 -3.79
N ASP A 452 -13.79 25.79 -2.47
CA ASP A 452 -13.38 24.79 -1.47
C ASP A 452 -14.54 23.94 -0.91
N LYS A 453 -15.80 24.28 -1.21
CA LYS A 453 -16.99 23.67 -0.58
C LYS A 453 -17.83 22.80 -1.49
N CYS A 454 -17.44 22.66 -2.75
CA CYS A 454 -18.23 21.92 -3.73
C CYS A 454 -17.32 21.06 -4.61
N ALA A 455 -17.30 19.74 -4.38
CA ALA A 455 -16.49 18.79 -5.13
C ALA A 455 -16.82 18.75 -6.65
N ALA A 456 -17.99 19.22 -7.07
CA ALA A 456 -18.55 19.00 -8.42
C ALA A 456 -17.84 19.74 -9.57
N GLY A 457 -16.69 19.27 -10.03
CA GLY A 457 -15.83 20.06 -10.93
C GLY A 457 -14.34 19.84 -10.71
N THR A 458 -14.00 19.01 -9.74
CA THR A 458 -12.63 18.71 -9.30
C THR A 458 -12.21 17.33 -9.79
N GLY A 459 -10.96 16.94 -9.49
CA GLY A 459 -10.48 15.58 -9.71
C GLY A 459 -11.34 14.52 -9.02
N ALA A 460 -11.82 14.75 -7.79
CA ALA A 460 -12.68 13.80 -7.09
C ALA A 460 -14.02 13.61 -7.81
N PHE A 461 -14.61 14.68 -8.34
CA PHE A 461 -15.82 14.57 -9.16
C PHE A 461 -15.59 13.77 -10.43
N LEU A 462 -14.48 14.02 -11.14
CA LEU A 462 -14.11 13.24 -12.32
C LEU A 462 -14.06 11.75 -12.00
N VAL A 463 -13.35 11.39 -10.94
CA VAL A 463 -13.18 9.99 -10.52
C VAL A 463 -14.52 9.36 -10.13
N GLU A 464 -15.30 10.03 -9.27
CA GLU A 464 -16.55 9.47 -8.76
C GLU A 464 -17.62 9.31 -9.84
N ILE A 465 -17.72 10.26 -10.78
CA ILE A 465 -18.73 10.22 -11.84
C ILE A 465 -18.32 9.25 -12.96
N ALA A 466 -17.03 9.21 -13.32
CA ALA A 466 -16.51 8.25 -14.28
C ALA A 466 -16.69 6.81 -13.79
N GLU A 467 -16.43 6.54 -12.49
CA GLU A 467 -16.65 5.23 -11.89
C GLU A 467 -18.12 4.79 -12.01
N ARG A 468 -19.07 5.69 -11.75
CA ARG A 468 -20.50 5.40 -11.92
C ARG A 468 -20.89 5.17 -13.37
N ALA A 469 -20.24 5.86 -14.31
CA ALA A 469 -20.44 5.68 -15.74
C ALA A 469 -19.74 4.42 -16.29
N GLY A 470 -18.96 3.69 -15.48
CA GLY A 470 -18.18 2.55 -15.95
C GLY A 470 -16.97 2.93 -16.82
N ILE A 471 -16.46 4.15 -16.67
CA ILE A 471 -15.38 4.72 -17.48
C ILE A 471 -14.07 4.73 -16.68
N ASP A 472 -12.98 4.24 -17.27
CA ASP A 472 -11.64 4.49 -16.71
C ASP A 472 -11.28 5.96 -16.91
N VAL A 473 -10.98 6.65 -15.80
CA VAL A 473 -10.58 8.05 -15.75
C VAL A 473 -9.41 8.35 -16.72
N LYS A 474 -8.49 7.40 -16.91
CA LYS A 474 -7.36 7.56 -17.85
C LYS A 474 -7.78 7.58 -19.31
N GLU A 475 -8.86 6.87 -19.65
CA GLU A 475 -9.37 6.78 -21.02
C GLU A 475 -10.34 7.91 -21.37
N MET A 476 -10.87 8.61 -20.36
CA MET A 476 -11.87 9.67 -20.54
C MET A 476 -11.49 10.72 -21.59
N SER A 477 -10.22 11.13 -21.66
CA SER A 477 -9.80 12.15 -22.63
C SER A 477 -9.88 11.65 -24.07
N GLN A 478 -9.53 10.39 -24.30
CA GLN A 478 -9.67 9.77 -25.62
C GLN A 478 -11.14 9.60 -25.98
N LEU A 479 -11.95 9.05 -25.06
CA LEU A 479 -13.38 8.83 -25.27
C LEU A 479 -14.13 10.12 -25.54
N ALA A 480 -13.92 11.15 -24.71
CA ALA A 480 -14.55 12.46 -24.89
C ALA A 480 -14.14 13.13 -26.21
N SER A 481 -12.93 12.85 -26.73
CA SER A 481 -12.48 13.41 -28.00
C SER A 481 -13.18 12.86 -29.23
N GLN A 482 -13.86 11.71 -29.10
CA GLN A 482 -14.58 11.02 -30.17
C GLN A 482 -16.06 11.42 -30.23
N SER A 483 -16.51 12.33 -29.36
CA SER A 483 -17.91 12.71 -29.22
C SER A 483 -18.16 14.20 -29.48
N ASP A 484 -19.21 14.47 -30.25
CA ASP A 484 -19.79 15.79 -30.47
C ASP A 484 -20.95 16.10 -29.51
N TYR A 485 -21.12 15.30 -28.45
CA TYR A 485 -22.19 15.48 -27.48
C TYR A 485 -22.09 16.84 -26.78
N LYS A 486 -23.24 17.49 -26.59
CA LYS A 486 -23.33 18.90 -26.12
C LYS A 486 -24.01 19.07 -24.78
N GLN A 487 -24.59 18.03 -24.20
CA GLN A 487 -25.27 18.15 -22.92
C GLN A 487 -24.28 17.90 -21.77
N GLU A 488 -24.38 18.73 -20.73
CA GLU A 488 -23.65 18.57 -19.47
C GLU A 488 -24.54 17.96 -18.39
N LEU A 489 -23.94 17.54 -17.28
CA LEU A 489 -24.68 17.21 -16.07
C LEU A 489 -25.16 18.52 -15.43
N ASN A 490 -26.46 18.65 -15.26
CA ASN A 490 -27.09 19.88 -14.74
C ASN A 490 -26.85 20.07 -13.24
N SER A 491 -26.47 19.01 -12.55
CA SER A 491 -26.36 18.97 -11.09
C SER A 491 -25.02 19.50 -10.56
N PHE A 492 -25.05 20.64 -9.86
CA PHE A 492 -23.87 21.18 -9.14
C PHE A 492 -23.47 20.39 -7.89
N CYS A 493 -24.27 19.42 -7.45
CA CYS A 493 -23.92 18.54 -6.34
C CYS A 493 -23.48 17.19 -6.89
N THR A 494 -22.31 16.70 -6.45
CA THR A 494 -21.81 15.37 -6.86
C THR A 494 -22.81 14.24 -6.55
N VAL A 495 -23.60 14.36 -5.49
CA VAL A 495 -24.65 13.38 -5.14
C VAL A 495 -25.75 13.30 -6.22
N PHE A 496 -26.21 14.45 -6.71
CA PHE A 496 -27.23 14.48 -7.76
C PHE A 496 -26.64 14.14 -9.13
N ALA A 497 -25.42 14.58 -9.42
CA ALA A 497 -24.69 14.21 -10.63
C ALA A 497 -24.51 12.68 -10.75
N LYS A 498 -24.31 11.95 -9.64
CA LYS A 498 -24.30 10.48 -9.63
C LYS A 498 -25.63 9.86 -10.05
N THR A 499 -26.76 10.49 -9.74
CA THR A 499 -28.08 10.00 -10.14
C THR A 499 -28.33 10.31 -11.62
N GLU A 500 -27.94 11.50 -12.06
CA GLU A 500 -28.08 11.96 -13.44
C GLU A 500 -27.23 11.13 -14.41
N ILE A 501 -25.96 10.85 -14.06
CA ILE A 501 -25.10 10.01 -14.90
C ILE A 501 -25.61 8.57 -14.99
N MET A 502 -26.14 8.01 -13.90
CA MET A 502 -26.73 6.67 -13.91
C MET A 502 -27.96 6.63 -14.81
N LYS A 503 -28.78 7.68 -14.81
CA LYS A 503 -29.90 7.79 -15.75
C LYS A 503 -29.41 7.75 -17.20
N TRP A 504 -28.37 8.52 -17.55
CA TRP A 504 -27.81 8.49 -18.91
C TRP A 504 -27.28 7.10 -19.30
N VAL A 505 -26.66 6.38 -18.36
CA VAL A 505 -26.24 4.98 -18.56
C VAL A 505 -27.45 4.08 -18.81
N PHE A 506 -28.52 4.19 -18.02
CA PHE A 506 -29.75 3.40 -18.22
C PHE A 506 -30.48 3.74 -19.52
N ASP A 507 -30.43 5.00 -19.94
CA ASP A 507 -30.97 5.48 -21.21
C ASP A 507 -30.11 5.04 -22.42
N GLY A 508 -28.98 4.35 -22.16
CA GLY A 508 -28.14 3.75 -23.20
C GLY A 508 -27.23 4.74 -23.91
N LEU A 509 -26.85 5.86 -23.27
CA LEU A 509 -25.92 6.80 -23.88
C LEU A 509 -24.55 6.14 -24.16
N PRO A 510 -23.97 6.36 -25.36
CA PRO A 510 -22.61 5.92 -25.66
C PRO A 510 -21.58 6.46 -24.66
N ILE A 511 -20.56 5.66 -24.37
CA ILE A 511 -19.55 5.97 -23.35
C ILE A 511 -18.74 7.24 -23.69
N GLU A 512 -18.56 7.54 -24.98
CA GLU A 512 -17.94 8.75 -25.49
C GLU A 512 -18.78 9.98 -25.15
N ASN A 513 -20.11 9.88 -25.24
CA ASN A 513 -21.05 10.95 -24.89
C ASN A 513 -21.09 11.18 -23.38
N LEU A 514 -21.04 10.10 -22.59
CA LEU A 514 -20.93 10.18 -21.13
C LEU A 514 -19.64 10.93 -20.74
N ALA A 515 -18.49 10.51 -21.28
CA ALA A 515 -17.20 11.16 -21.02
C ALA A 515 -17.22 12.66 -21.40
N LYS A 516 -17.77 12.97 -22.58
CA LYS A 516 -17.91 14.35 -23.08
C LYS A 516 -18.78 15.22 -22.18
N GLY A 517 -19.94 14.71 -21.73
CA GLY A 517 -20.85 15.44 -20.86
C GLY A 517 -20.26 15.71 -19.47
N ILE A 518 -19.49 14.78 -18.92
CA ILE A 518 -18.75 14.99 -17.66
C ILE A 518 -17.75 16.14 -17.82
N TYR A 519 -16.97 16.17 -18.91
CA TYR A 519 -16.03 17.25 -19.17
C TYR A 519 -16.71 18.60 -19.39
N LEU A 520 -17.83 18.65 -20.12
CA LEU A 520 -18.59 19.88 -20.30
C LEU A 520 -19.01 20.49 -18.95
N SER A 521 -19.41 19.65 -18.00
CA SER A 521 -19.80 20.08 -16.65
C SER A 521 -18.66 20.82 -15.93
N ILE A 522 -17.42 20.36 -16.11
CA ILE A 522 -16.23 20.98 -15.53
C ILE A 522 -15.88 22.26 -16.27
N VAL A 523 -15.85 22.23 -17.60
CA VAL A 523 -15.54 23.39 -18.45
C VAL A 523 -16.49 24.55 -18.18
N ASN A 524 -17.78 24.28 -18.09
CA ASN A 524 -18.78 25.31 -17.81
C ASN A 524 -18.71 25.80 -16.36
N ARG A 525 -18.24 25.00 -15.41
CA ARG A 525 -17.96 25.47 -14.06
C ARG A 525 -16.73 26.39 -14.02
N VAL A 526 -15.63 25.99 -14.65
CA VAL A 526 -14.41 26.81 -14.73
C VAL A 526 -14.70 28.12 -15.47
N ALA A 527 -15.53 28.09 -16.52
CA ALA A 527 -15.92 29.28 -17.28
C ALA A 527 -16.75 30.31 -16.49
N LYS A 528 -17.36 29.91 -15.37
CA LYS A 528 -18.06 30.83 -14.45
C LYS A 528 -17.10 31.53 -13.50
N MET A 529 -15.85 31.11 -13.44
CA MET A 529 -14.80 31.77 -12.66
C MET A 529 -14.28 32.99 -13.43
N LYS A 530 -13.95 34.06 -12.71
CA LYS A 530 -13.52 35.32 -13.31
C LYS A 530 -12.08 35.21 -13.80
N ILE A 531 -11.89 34.84 -15.06
CA ILE A 531 -10.59 34.91 -15.77
C ILE A 531 -10.48 36.27 -16.44
N ASP A 532 -9.36 36.96 -16.24
CA ASP A 532 -9.10 38.24 -16.88
C ASP A 532 -8.87 38.05 -18.39
N PRO A 533 -9.69 38.65 -19.27
CA PRO A 533 -9.56 38.48 -20.71
C PRO A 533 -8.22 39.01 -21.23
N GLY A 534 -7.61 38.31 -22.18
CA GLY A 534 -6.34 38.73 -22.82
C GLY A 534 -5.08 38.39 -22.02
N VAL A 535 -5.23 37.87 -20.80
CA VAL A 535 -4.12 37.40 -19.96
C VAL A 535 -3.92 35.89 -20.18
N PRO A 536 -2.68 35.43 -20.44
CA PRO A 536 -2.37 34.02 -20.66
C PRO A 536 -2.90 33.10 -19.56
N ILE A 537 -3.55 31.98 -19.94
CA ILE A 537 -3.99 30.95 -18.99
C ILE A 537 -2.93 29.86 -18.90
N VAL A 538 -2.55 29.49 -17.68
CA VAL A 538 -1.69 28.35 -17.38
C VAL A 538 -2.48 27.36 -16.52
N MET A 539 -2.62 26.11 -16.98
CA MET A 539 -3.32 25.07 -16.24
C MET A 539 -2.31 24.13 -15.56
N ILE A 540 -2.51 23.91 -14.26
CA ILE A 540 -1.65 23.05 -13.42
C ILE A 540 -2.50 22.04 -12.63
N GLY A 541 -1.84 21.18 -11.86
CA GLY A 541 -2.49 20.21 -10.98
C GLY A 541 -2.63 18.81 -11.59
N GLY A 542 -3.21 17.90 -10.80
CA GLY A 542 -3.33 16.48 -11.18
C GLY A 542 -4.27 16.24 -12.36
N VAL A 543 -5.34 17.03 -12.47
CA VAL A 543 -6.29 16.92 -13.59
C VAL A 543 -5.62 17.32 -14.91
N ALA A 544 -4.84 18.39 -14.92
CA ALA A 544 -4.08 18.82 -16.10
C ALA A 544 -3.09 17.75 -16.60
N SER A 545 -2.56 16.93 -15.69
CA SER A 545 -1.61 15.86 -16.02
C SER A 545 -2.24 14.64 -16.70
N ILE A 546 -3.54 14.40 -16.49
CA ILE A 546 -4.22 13.16 -16.92
C ILE A 546 -5.23 13.44 -18.03
N HIS A 547 -5.72 14.67 -18.17
CA HIS A 547 -6.86 15.00 -19.02
C HIS A 547 -6.56 16.06 -20.10
N PRO A 548 -5.73 15.74 -21.10
CA PRO A 548 -5.34 16.70 -22.14
C PRO A 548 -6.51 17.20 -23.02
N TYR A 549 -7.56 16.40 -23.18
CA TYR A 549 -8.72 16.85 -23.96
C TYR A 549 -9.58 17.87 -23.20
N LEU A 550 -9.58 17.82 -21.85
CA LEU A 550 -10.23 18.86 -21.04
C LEU A 550 -9.56 20.22 -21.28
N THR A 551 -8.24 20.27 -21.38
CA THR A 551 -7.49 21.48 -21.74
C THR A 551 -7.98 22.06 -23.07
N LYS A 552 -8.08 21.23 -24.12
CA LYS A 552 -8.59 21.67 -25.43
C LYS A 552 -10.00 22.24 -25.34
N MET A 553 -10.86 21.62 -24.53
CA MET A 553 -12.21 22.14 -24.32
C MET A 553 -12.22 23.50 -23.59
N LEU A 554 -11.30 23.72 -22.65
CA LEU A 554 -11.11 25.03 -22.01
C LEU A 554 -10.57 26.07 -23.00
N GLU A 555 -9.65 25.72 -23.89
CA GLU A 555 -9.15 26.61 -24.97
C GLU A 555 -10.30 27.10 -25.85
N HIS A 556 -11.15 26.17 -26.31
CA HIS A 556 -12.34 26.50 -27.08
C HIS A 556 -13.32 27.35 -26.28
N LYS A 557 -13.49 27.08 -24.98
CA LYS A 557 -14.43 27.81 -24.12
C LYS A 557 -13.99 29.25 -23.86
N PHE A 558 -12.68 29.48 -23.68
CA PHE A 558 -12.13 30.80 -23.42
C PHE A 558 -11.70 31.56 -24.67
N ASN A 559 -11.73 30.91 -25.84
CA ASN A 559 -11.26 31.47 -27.11
C ASN A 559 -9.82 32.00 -27.02
N GLN A 560 -8.98 31.32 -26.25
CA GLN A 560 -7.55 31.61 -26.11
C GLN A 560 -6.78 30.34 -25.71
N PRO A 561 -5.46 30.26 -25.99
CA PRO A 561 -4.65 29.11 -25.61
C PRO A 561 -4.58 28.88 -24.09
N VAL A 562 -4.49 27.61 -23.69
CA VAL A 562 -4.30 27.21 -22.28
C VAL A 562 -3.00 26.44 -22.20
N THR A 563 -1.99 27.06 -21.60
CA THR A 563 -0.66 26.46 -21.49
C THR A 563 -0.64 25.43 -20.37
N VAL A 564 -0.18 24.22 -20.65
CA VAL A 564 0.07 23.18 -19.63
C VAL A 564 1.58 22.98 -19.54
N LEU A 565 2.12 23.05 -18.32
CA LEU A 565 3.55 22.80 -18.07
C LEU A 565 3.85 21.30 -18.22
N GLU A 566 5.11 20.94 -18.49
CA GLU A 566 5.54 19.54 -18.70
C GLU A 566 5.18 18.61 -17.52
N HIS A 567 5.29 19.11 -16.29
CA HIS A 567 4.98 18.38 -15.06
C HIS A 567 3.97 19.13 -14.19
N PRO A 568 2.71 19.28 -14.66
CA PRO A 568 1.76 20.22 -14.08
C PRO A 568 1.32 19.81 -12.66
N GLN A 569 1.36 18.51 -12.36
CA GLN A 569 1.03 17.97 -11.04
C GLN A 569 2.08 18.29 -9.96
N TYR A 570 3.30 18.67 -10.35
CA TYR A 570 4.42 18.99 -9.45
C TYR A 570 4.73 20.49 -9.36
N THR A 571 3.98 21.35 -10.07
CA THR A 571 4.26 22.78 -10.14
C THR A 571 4.19 23.44 -8.76
N VAL A 572 3.22 23.05 -7.92
CA VAL A 572 3.06 23.61 -6.58
C VAL A 572 4.20 23.17 -5.65
N SER A 573 4.59 21.89 -5.65
CA SER A 573 5.74 21.43 -4.86
C SER A 573 7.06 22.00 -5.38
N LEU A 574 7.20 22.24 -6.69
CA LEU A 574 8.35 22.96 -7.24
C LEU A 574 8.44 24.39 -6.70
N GLY A 575 7.33 25.14 -6.71
CA GLY A 575 7.35 26.50 -6.18
C GLY A 575 7.63 26.55 -4.68
N ALA A 576 7.19 25.55 -3.92
CA ALA A 576 7.60 25.40 -2.52
C ALA A 576 9.13 25.20 -2.39
N ALA A 577 9.74 24.35 -3.22
CA ALA A 577 11.18 24.12 -3.22
C ALA A 577 11.98 25.40 -3.56
N LEU A 578 11.51 26.19 -4.52
CA LEU A 578 12.11 27.47 -4.90
C LEU A 578 11.99 28.51 -3.78
N ILE A 579 10.85 28.58 -3.10
CA ILE A 579 10.70 29.45 -1.91
C ILE A 579 11.65 28.99 -0.80
N ALA A 580 11.83 27.68 -0.60
CA ALA A 580 12.77 27.18 0.40
C ALA A 580 14.21 27.65 0.11
N LYS A 581 14.64 27.62 -1.15
CA LYS A 581 15.94 28.18 -1.58
C LYS A 581 16.07 29.67 -1.27
N GLU A 582 15.09 30.47 -1.68
CA GLU A 582 15.09 31.93 -1.47
C GLU A 582 15.19 32.28 0.03
N GLN A 583 14.40 31.59 0.87
CA GLN A 583 14.41 31.82 2.32
C GLN A 583 15.73 31.41 2.96
N PHE A 584 16.33 30.30 2.53
CA PHE A 584 17.66 29.90 3.00
C PHE A 584 18.72 30.97 2.72
N GLN A 585 18.72 31.56 1.51
CA GLN A 585 19.64 32.65 1.15
C GLN A 585 19.46 33.89 2.04
N HIS A 586 18.21 34.26 2.36
CA HIS A 586 17.94 35.33 3.32
C HIS A 586 18.46 35.02 4.72
N VAL A 587 18.21 33.82 5.25
CA VAL A 587 18.68 33.39 6.57
C VAL A 587 20.21 33.42 6.66
N VAL A 588 20.91 32.90 5.64
CA VAL A 588 22.37 32.93 5.59
C VAL A 588 22.89 34.36 5.53
N THR A 589 22.30 35.23 4.72
CA THR A 589 22.72 36.64 4.58
C THR A 589 22.55 37.42 5.89
N THR A 590 21.42 37.25 6.57
CA THR A 590 21.17 37.90 7.87
C THR A 590 22.12 37.40 8.96
N GLN A 591 22.42 36.09 8.99
CA GLN A 591 23.38 35.52 9.96
C GLN A 591 24.82 36.03 9.75
N VAL A 592 25.23 36.23 8.49
CA VAL A 592 26.53 36.82 8.15
C VAL A 592 26.60 38.28 8.63
N LEU A 593 25.58 39.11 8.33
CA LEU A 593 25.52 40.51 8.77
C LEU A 593 25.58 40.66 10.29
N THR A 594 24.85 39.83 11.04
CA THR A 594 24.90 39.85 12.52
C THR A 594 26.24 39.41 13.12
N ARG A 595 27.03 38.60 12.40
CA ARG A 595 28.38 38.20 12.84
C ARG A 595 29.42 39.29 12.57
N THR A 596 29.28 40.03 11.48
CA THR A 596 30.16 41.18 11.18
C THR A 596 29.94 42.32 12.17
N GLU A 597 28.68 42.60 12.56
CA GLU A 597 28.36 43.62 13.57
C GLU A 597 28.84 43.26 14.98
N GLN A 598 29.01 41.97 15.31
CA GLN A 598 29.57 41.52 16.60
C GLN A 598 31.11 41.48 16.62
N GLN A 599 31.78 41.65 15.47
CA GLN A 599 33.24 41.74 15.38
C GLN A 599 33.75 43.20 15.31
N GLU A 600 32.86 44.18 15.21
CA GLU A 600 33.17 45.62 15.20
C GLU A 600 32.81 46.36 16.51
N VAL A 601 32.49 45.63 17.60
CA VAL A 601 32.24 46.18 18.95
C VAL A 601 33.35 45.82 19.93
#